data_AF-A0AAU4ND77-F1
#
_entry.id   AF-A0AAU4ND77-F1
#
_cell.length_a   1.000
_cell.length_b   1.000
_cell.length_c   1.000
_cell.angle_alpha   90.00
_cell.angle_beta   90.00
_cell.angle_gamma   90.00
#
_symmetry.space_group_name_H-M   'P 1'
#
loop_
_entity.id
_entity.type
_entity.pdbx_description
1 polymer ?
#
loop_
_entity_poly.entity_id
_entity_poly.type
_entity_poly.pdbx_seq_one_letter_code
_entity_poly.pdbx_strand_id
1 'polypeptide(L)'
;MSDPGENVTWTVVFDRGRFSEVHSGNAMTYAEAYAAVLQQARDVRAAREADLMPYCVISVGQRPHDEVAISIPLKDLALDDSALIQRIETETATQHRRREEYEAQLRPGAPSAGGARYDTVSSSVGAQLDRVTALVTRGDLESVQSSESAAGSRVDREQHRVSGPFEWPSELVELSSVDTPIVRLTPWGPLYSADQMVAARTLLIEHRRASLALNEPDDDQFQGAVSDTEPAGTQAFAFLDGFVPIAGDDEDYLVVDVRAGDLHGCVTVYHREGDSPGALWVSVSAMLSDLADSIELGAVFHSVWVPAITGDGRVQWDAP
;
A
#
# COMPACT_ATOMS: atom_id res chain seq x y z
N MET A 1 -14.81 12.52 -34.43
CA MET A 1 -14.48 11.38 -35.30
C MET A 1 -13.89 10.33 -34.37
N SER A 2 -14.69 9.33 -34.01
CA SER A 2 -14.28 8.24 -33.11
C SER A 2 -13.36 7.29 -33.87
N ASP A 3 -12.25 6.89 -33.24
CA ASP A 3 -11.27 5.97 -33.81
C ASP A 3 -11.92 4.60 -34.08
N PRO A 4 -11.66 3.94 -35.23
CA PRO A 4 -12.31 2.67 -35.54
C PRO A 4 -11.61 1.52 -34.82
N GLY A 5 -12.28 0.96 -33.81
CA GLY A 5 -12.11 -0.43 -33.38
C GLY A 5 -10.93 -0.74 -32.46
N GLU A 6 -10.86 -0.13 -31.28
CA GLU A 6 -10.05 -0.69 -30.19
C GLU A 6 -10.67 -2.03 -29.74
N ASN A 7 -9.94 -3.13 -29.93
CA ASN A 7 -10.33 -4.45 -29.43
C ASN A 7 -10.38 -4.43 -27.89
N VAL A 8 -11.31 -5.19 -27.31
CA VAL A 8 -11.36 -5.41 -25.87
C VAL A 8 -10.28 -6.44 -25.52
N THR A 9 -9.32 -6.07 -24.68
CA THR A 9 -8.35 -6.97 -24.09
C THR A 9 -8.95 -7.64 -22.87
N TRP A 10 -8.54 -8.88 -22.64
CA TRP A 10 -8.82 -9.58 -21.39
C TRP A 10 -7.57 -10.30 -20.92
N THR A 11 -7.44 -10.37 -19.60
CA THR A 11 -6.36 -11.09 -18.92
C THR A 11 -6.95 -11.87 -17.76
N VAL A 12 -6.49 -13.12 -17.57
CA VAL A 12 -6.68 -13.86 -16.33
C VAL A 12 -5.33 -14.35 -15.82
N VAL A 13 -5.05 -14.08 -14.55
CA VAL A 13 -3.83 -14.47 -13.86
C VAL A 13 -4.16 -15.46 -12.75
N PHE A 14 -3.48 -16.58 -12.77
CA PHE A 14 -3.53 -17.58 -11.70
C PHE A 14 -2.22 -17.56 -10.94
N ASP A 15 -2.28 -17.28 -9.64
CA ASP A 15 -1.12 -17.44 -8.79
C ASP A 15 -0.96 -18.90 -8.34
N ARG A 16 0.29 -19.35 -8.25
CA ARG A 16 0.72 -20.65 -7.73
C ARG A 16 1.74 -20.49 -6.59
N GLY A 17 1.76 -19.33 -5.94
CA GLY A 17 2.67 -18.95 -4.86
C GLY A 17 4.03 -18.47 -5.38
N ARG A 18 4.76 -19.32 -6.13
CA ARG A 18 6.10 -18.96 -6.63
C ARG A 18 6.12 -18.37 -8.04
N PHE A 19 5.09 -18.65 -8.83
CA PHE A 19 4.98 -18.21 -10.22
C PHE A 19 3.52 -17.90 -10.54
N SER A 20 3.30 -16.92 -11.40
CA SER A 20 1.98 -16.58 -11.93
C SER A 20 1.84 -17.13 -13.35
N GLU A 21 0.70 -17.75 -13.64
CA GLU A 21 0.30 -18.16 -14.98
C GLU A 21 -0.64 -17.10 -15.56
N VAL A 22 -0.22 -16.46 -16.65
CA VAL A 22 -0.96 -15.36 -17.29
C VAL A 22 -1.55 -15.86 -18.60
N HIS A 23 -2.86 -15.70 -18.77
CA HIS A 23 -3.56 -15.91 -20.03
C HIS A 23 -4.19 -14.61 -20.46
N SER A 24 -4.03 -14.24 -21.73
CA SER A 24 -4.63 -13.04 -22.27
C SER A 24 -5.11 -13.22 -23.70
N GLY A 25 -6.00 -12.35 -24.13
CA GLY A 25 -6.54 -12.35 -25.48
C GLY A 25 -7.20 -11.03 -25.84
N ASN A 26 -7.74 -10.99 -27.05
CA ASN A 26 -8.47 -9.85 -27.59
C ASN A 26 -9.84 -10.33 -28.10
N ALA A 27 -10.84 -9.48 -27.97
CA ALA A 27 -12.18 -9.71 -28.48
C ALA A 27 -12.74 -8.44 -29.14
N MET A 28 -13.74 -8.58 -30.00
CA MET A 28 -14.36 -7.42 -30.66
C MET A 28 -15.34 -6.70 -29.75
N THR A 29 -15.85 -7.40 -28.72
CA THR A 29 -16.85 -6.88 -27.78
C THR A 29 -16.55 -7.32 -26.34
N TYR A 30 -17.09 -6.60 -25.36
CA TYR A 30 -17.02 -6.99 -23.96
C TYR A 30 -17.68 -8.33 -23.69
N ALA A 31 -18.80 -8.63 -24.35
CA ALA A 31 -19.49 -9.92 -24.19
C ALA A 31 -18.60 -11.10 -24.64
N GLU A 32 -17.90 -10.95 -25.77
CA GLU A 32 -16.94 -11.94 -26.24
C GLU A 32 -15.72 -12.04 -25.32
N ALA A 33 -15.21 -10.91 -24.83
CA ALA A 33 -14.09 -10.88 -23.88
C ALA A 33 -14.43 -11.61 -22.57
N TYR A 34 -15.60 -11.33 -22.00
CA TYR A 34 -16.10 -12.01 -20.79
C TYR A 34 -16.30 -13.51 -21.03
N ALA A 35 -16.90 -13.91 -22.15
CA ALA A 35 -17.05 -15.32 -22.46
C ALA A 35 -15.68 -16.02 -22.57
N ALA A 36 -14.72 -15.39 -23.24
CA ALA A 36 -13.38 -15.95 -23.42
C ALA A 36 -12.61 -16.06 -22.09
N VAL A 37 -12.59 -15.00 -21.28
CA VAL A 37 -11.84 -14.99 -20.01
C VAL A 37 -12.45 -15.94 -18.98
N LEU A 38 -13.78 -16.05 -18.91
CA LEU A 38 -14.45 -16.99 -18.01
C LEU A 38 -14.27 -18.44 -18.45
N GLN A 39 -14.34 -18.72 -19.76
CA GLN A 39 -14.05 -20.05 -20.29
C GLN A 39 -12.60 -20.44 -19.98
N GLN A 40 -11.64 -19.57 -20.28
CA GLN A 40 -10.23 -19.80 -19.99
C GLN A 40 -10.00 -20.03 -18.50
N ALA A 41 -10.63 -19.22 -17.64
CA ALA A 41 -10.48 -19.34 -16.20
C ALA A 41 -10.99 -20.68 -15.67
N ARG A 42 -12.15 -21.13 -16.16
CA ARG A 42 -12.74 -22.42 -15.78
C ARG A 42 -11.94 -23.60 -16.32
N ASP A 43 -11.40 -23.50 -17.54
CA ASP A 43 -10.56 -24.56 -18.12
C ASP A 43 -9.28 -24.75 -17.31
N VAL A 44 -8.63 -23.65 -16.91
CA VAL A 44 -7.45 -23.71 -16.04
C VAL A 44 -7.80 -24.29 -14.67
N ARG A 45 -8.89 -23.84 -14.05
CA ARG A 45 -9.36 -24.39 -12.77
C ARG A 45 -9.63 -25.88 -12.89
N ALA A 46 -10.38 -26.34 -13.89
CA ALA A 46 -10.71 -27.75 -14.09
C ALA A 46 -9.46 -28.62 -14.30
N ALA A 47 -8.44 -28.08 -14.97
CA ALA A 47 -7.19 -28.80 -15.21
C ALA A 47 -6.28 -28.85 -13.98
N ARG A 48 -6.37 -27.88 -13.05
CA ARG A 48 -5.30 -27.62 -12.05
C ARG A 48 -5.77 -27.24 -10.66
N GLU A 49 -7.04 -27.42 -10.29
CA GLU A 49 -7.63 -26.92 -9.03
C GLU A 49 -6.77 -27.14 -7.76
N ALA A 50 -6.08 -28.27 -7.63
CA ALA A 50 -5.24 -28.59 -6.46
C ALA A 50 -3.94 -27.75 -6.34
N ASP A 51 -3.50 -27.13 -7.43
CA ASP A 51 -2.21 -26.43 -7.54
C ASP A 51 -2.35 -24.91 -7.61
N LEU A 52 -3.59 -24.40 -7.54
CA LEU A 52 -3.91 -22.98 -7.67
C LEU A 52 -4.16 -22.34 -6.32
N MET A 53 -3.82 -21.06 -6.21
CA MET A 53 -4.23 -20.22 -5.10
C MET A 53 -5.75 -20.08 -5.04
N PRO A 54 -6.36 -19.78 -3.87
CA PRO A 54 -7.82 -19.77 -3.72
C PRO A 54 -8.52 -18.61 -4.46
N TYR A 55 -7.80 -17.85 -5.28
CA TYR A 55 -8.29 -16.77 -6.13
C TYR A 55 -7.58 -16.77 -7.50
N CYS A 56 -8.19 -16.08 -8.47
CA CYS A 56 -7.55 -15.64 -9.69
C CYS A 56 -7.83 -14.16 -9.91
N VAL A 57 -7.00 -13.49 -10.70
CA VAL A 57 -7.18 -12.08 -11.05
C VAL A 57 -7.70 -11.99 -12.47
N ILE A 58 -8.82 -11.29 -12.69
CA ILE A 58 -9.44 -11.09 -14.00
C ILE A 58 -9.44 -9.60 -14.33
N SER A 59 -9.07 -9.28 -15.56
CA SER A 59 -9.14 -7.91 -16.09
C SER A 59 -9.75 -7.94 -17.49
N VAL A 60 -10.63 -6.97 -17.77
CA VAL A 60 -11.31 -6.81 -19.08
C VAL A 60 -11.43 -5.33 -19.37
N GLY A 61 -10.80 -4.86 -20.45
CA GLY A 61 -10.73 -3.42 -20.75
C GLY A 61 -10.42 -3.14 -22.21
N GLN A 62 -10.56 -1.89 -22.64
CA GLN A 62 -10.21 -1.45 -23.99
C GLN A 62 -8.83 -0.82 -24.09
N ARG A 63 -8.23 -0.44 -22.94
CA ARG A 63 -6.92 0.21 -22.87
C ARG A 63 -6.10 -0.33 -21.69
N PRO A 64 -4.76 -0.35 -21.81
CA PRO A 64 -3.87 -0.76 -20.71
C PRO A 64 -4.03 0.05 -19.42
N HIS A 65 -4.52 1.28 -19.50
CA HIS A 65 -4.76 2.16 -18.33
C HIS A 65 -6.20 2.08 -17.80
N ASP A 66 -7.11 1.46 -18.54
CA ASP A 66 -8.52 1.25 -18.15
C ASP A 66 -8.76 -0.17 -17.59
N GLU A 67 -7.77 -1.08 -17.68
CA GLU A 67 -7.84 -2.43 -17.12
C GLU A 67 -7.74 -2.37 -15.59
N VAL A 68 -8.88 -2.41 -14.92
CA VAL A 68 -8.94 -2.70 -13.48
C VAL A 68 -8.89 -4.22 -13.32
N ALA A 69 -7.82 -4.69 -12.69
CA ALA A 69 -7.65 -6.09 -12.35
C ALA A 69 -8.42 -6.43 -11.07
N ILE A 70 -9.34 -7.38 -11.15
CA ILE A 70 -10.19 -7.80 -10.03
C ILE A 70 -9.81 -9.19 -9.56
N SER A 71 -9.47 -9.33 -8.27
CA SER A 71 -9.30 -10.62 -7.63
C SER A 71 -10.65 -11.29 -7.33
N ILE A 72 -10.81 -12.53 -7.79
CA ILE A 72 -12.03 -13.33 -7.64
C ILE A 72 -11.68 -14.66 -6.97
N PRO A 73 -12.38 -15.07 -5.90
CA PRO A 73 -12.22 -16.39 -5.32
C PRO A 73 -12.46 -17.50 -6.35
N LEU A 74 -11.58 -18.50 -6.43
CA LEU A 74 -11.72 -19.61 -7.39
C LEU A 74 -13.05 -20.33 -7.28
N LYS A 75 -13.59 -20.45 -6.06
CA LYS A 75 -14.91 -21.03 -5.81
C LYS A 75 -16.02 -20.32 -6.61
N ASP A 76 -15.88 -19.02 -6.85
CA ASP A 76 -16.87 -18.21 -7.55
C ASP A 76 -16.86 -18.47 -9.07
N LEU A 77 -15.82 -19.12 -9.62
CA LEU A 77 -15.83 -19.61 -11.01
C LEU A 77 -16.91 -20.69 -11.26
N ALA A 78 -17.52 -21.23 -10.20
CA ALA A 78 -18.66 -22.14 -10.29
C ALA A 78 -20.02 -21.44 -10.46
N LEU A 79 -20.06 -20.11 -10.32
CA LEU A 79 -21.25 -19.31 -10.63
C LEU A 79 -21.56 -19.37 -12.13
N ASP A 80 -22.82 -19.14 -12.50
CA ASP A 80 -23.19 -18.94 -13.90
C ASP A 80 -22.57 -17.64 -14.45
N ASP A 81 -22.46 -17.57 -15.78
CA ASP A 81 -21.80 -16.46 -16.48
C ASP A 81 -22.43 -15.11 -16.13
N SER A 82 -23.77 -15.04 -16.03
CA SER A 82 -24.44 -13.78 -15.74
C SER A 82 -24.11 -13.28 -14.34
N ALA A 83 -24.13 -14.18 -13.35
CA ALA A 83 -23.79 -13.82 -11.97
C ALA A 83 -22.31 -13.44 -11.82
N LEU A 84 -21.41 -14.14 -12.51
CA LEU A 84 -19.98 -13.86 -12.43
C LEU A 84 -19.60 -12.57 -13.18
N ILE A 85 -20.18 -12.32 -14.36
CA ILE A 85 -20.02 -11.06 -15.09
C ILE A 85 -20.54 -9.90 -14.25
N GLN A 86 -21.75 -10.00 -13.71
CA GLN A 86 -22.32 -8.95 -12.85
C GLN A 86 -21.40 -8.64 -11.66
N ARG A 87 -20.78 -9.67 -11.08
CA ARG A 87 -19.83 -9.50 -9.98
C ARG A 87 -18.56 -8.79 -10.42
N ILE A 88 -17.97 -9.19 -11.56
CA ILE A 88 -16.79 -8.52 -12.13
C ILE A 88 -17.11 -7.05 -12.38
N GLU A 89 -18.19 -6.75 -13.09
CA GLU A 89 -18.61 -5.38 -13.39
C GLU A 89 -18.88 -4.54 -12.14
N THR A 90 -19.51 -5.14 -11.12
CA THR A 90 -19.79 -4.46 -9.85
C THR A 90 -18.50 -4.11 -9.11
N GLU A 91 -17.54 -5.03 -9.05
CA GLU A 91 -16.27 -4.78 -8.38
C GLU A 91 -15.42 -3.79 -9.20
N THR A 92 -15.36 -3.93 -10.53
CA THR A 92 -14.72 -2.95 -11.44
C THR A 92 -15.29 -1.54 -11.25
N ALA A 93 -16.61 -1.39 -11.21
CA ALA A 93 -17.24 -0.09 -10.96
C ALA A 93 -16.95 0.46 -9.56
N THR A 94 -16.81 -0.43 -8.57
CA THR A 94 -16.45 -0.05 -7.20
C THR A 94 -15.01 0.42 -7.13
N GLN A 95 -14.09 -0.27 -7.81
CA GLN A 95 -12.68 0.08 -7.88
C GLN A 95 -12.45 1.40 -8.63
N HIS A 96 -13.11 1.62 -9.77
CA HIS A 96 -13.06 2.91 -10.46
C HIS A 96 -13.49 4.07 -9.55
N ARG A 97 -14.60 3.90 -8.81
CA ARG A 97 -15.07 4.93 -7.87
C ARG A 97 -14.06 5.20 -6.76
N ARG A 98 -13.48 4.15 -6.16
CA ARG A 98 -12.44 4.29 -5.12
C ARG A 98 -11.21 5.02 -5.65
N ARG A 99 -10.78 4.69 -6.87
CA ARG A 99 -9.65 5.34 -7.54
C ARG A 99 -9.94 6.82 -7.81
N GLU A 100 -11.11 7.14 -8.35
CA GLU A 100 -11.53 8.54 -8.56
C GLU A 100 -11.56 9.33 -7.24
N GLU A 101 -12.10 8.73 -6.17
CA GLU A 101 -12.13 9.33 -4.84
C GLU A 101 -10.71 9.56 -4.28
N TYR A 102 -9.82 8.58 -4.43
CA TYR A 102 -8.43 8.67 -4.00
C TYR A 102 -7.64 9.73 -4.79
N GLU A 103 -7.76 9.74 -6.12
CA GLU A 103 -7.15 10.76 -6.97
C GLU A 103 -7.69 12.16 -6.67
N ALA A 104 -8.98 12.29 -6.37
CA ALA A 104 -9.56 13.56 -5.93
C ALA A 104 -9.01 14.04 -4.58
N GLN A 105 -8.66 13.11 -3.68
CA GLN A 105 -8.05 13.42 -2.38
C GLN A 105 -6.58 13.85 -2.53
N LEU A 106 -5.83 13.26 -3.45
CA LEU A 106 -4.44 13.65 -3.70
C LEU A 106 -4.29 15.03 -4.38
N ARG A 107 -5.38 15.66 -4.83
CA ARG A 107 -5.30 16.97 -5.48
C ARG A 107 -4.81 18.07 -4.52
N PRO A 108 -3.87 18.92 -4.95
CA PRO A 108 -3.42 20.07 -4.16
C PRO A 108 -4.58 20.96 -3.71
N GLY A 109 -4.61 21.31 -2.42
CA GLY A 109 -5.65 22.18 -1.85
C GLY A 109 -6.91 21.46 -1.35
N ALA A 110 -6.92 20.12 -1.29
CA ALA A 110 -7.94 19.40 -0.52
C ALA A 110 -7.89 19.84 0.96
N PRO A 111 -9.02 20.18 1.59
CA PRO A 111 -9.03 20.63 2.98
C PRO A 111 -8.51 19.50 3.88
N SER A 112 -7.40 19.72 4.59
CA SER A 112 -7.02 18.82 5.68
C SER A 112 -8.05 19.02 6.80
N ALA A 113 -8.73 17.94 7.18
CA ALA A 113 -9.42 17.95 8.45
C ALA A 113 -8.35 18.14 9.53
N GLY A 114 -8.59 18.99 10.54
CA GLY A 114 -7.62 19.26 11.61
C GLY A 114 -7.35 18.08 12.57
N GLY A 115 -7.38 16.85 12.06
CA GLY A 115 -7.19 15.58 12.75
C GLY A 115 -6.87 14.48 11.73
N ALA A 116 -6.50 13.29 12.21
CA ALA A 116 -6.24 12.17 11.33
C ALA A 116 -7.50 11.73 10.58
N ARG A 117 -7.30 11.21 9.37
CA ARG A 117 -8.38 10.71 8.53
C ARG A 117 -9.12 9.51 9.14
N TYR A 118 -8.36 8.54 9.67
CA TYR A 118 -8.91 7.35 10.33
C TYR A 118 -9.00 7.60 11.83
N ASP A 119 -10.12 7.24 12.42
CA ASP A 119 -10.45 7.43 13.85
C ASP A 119 -10.01 6.26 14.74
N THR A 120 -9.26 5.31 14.18
CA THR A 120 -8.71 4.16 14.89
C THR A 120 -7.84 4.61 16.05
N VAL A 121 -8.16 4.09 17.23
CA VAL A 121 -7.52 4.49 18.48
C VAL A 121 -6.14 3.82 18.58
N SER A 122 -5.15 4.60 19.02
CA SER A 122 -3.80 4.09 19.31
C SER A 122 -3.83 2.97 20.35
N SER A 123 -3.02 1.95 20.12
CA SER A 123 -2.85 0.79 20.99
C SER A 123 -1.36 0.44 21.16
N SER A 124 -0.95 -0.81 20.95
CA SER A 124 0.46 -1.25 21.05
C SER A 124 0.97 -1.68 19.69
N VAL A 125 2.17 -1.22 19.31
CA VAL A 125 2.81 -1.62 18.06
C VAL A 125 3.11 -3.12 18.07
N GLY A 126 3.71 -3.64 19.15
CA GLY A 126 4.02 -5.07 19.28
C GLY A 126 2.78 -5.95 19.15
N ALA A 127 1.67 -5.60 19.81
CA ALA A 127 0.44 -6.37 19.73
C ALA A 127 -0.16 -6.41 18.30
N GLN A 128 -0.11 -5.29 17.57
CA GLN A 128 -0.63 -5.26 16.19
C GLN A 128 0.32 -5.94 15.21
N LEU A 129 1.63 -5.83 15.40
CA LEU A 129 2.61 -6.58 14.61
C LEU A 129 2.44 -8.09 14.78
N ASP A 130 2.31 -8.56 16.02
CA ASP A 130 2.05 -9.98 16.32
C ASP A 130 0.78 -10.47 15.61
N ARG A 131 -0.27 -9.64 15.59
CA ARG A 131 -1.52 -9.94 14.89
C ARG A 131 -1.33 -10.04 13.37
N VAL A 132 -0.66 -9.06 12.75
CA VAL A 132 -0.35 -9.07 11.32
C VAL A 132 0.52 -10.29 10.97
N THR A 133 1.58 -10.55 11.73
CA THR A 133 2.46 -11.70 11.51
C THR A 133 1.69 -13.02 11.64
N ALA A 134 0.81 -13.18 12.63
CA ALA A 134 0.00 -14.39 12.79
C ALA A 134 -1.01 -14.61 11.64
N LEU A 135 -1.45 -13.55 10.97
CA LEU A 135 -2.31 -13.66 9.78
C LEU A 135 -1.51 -14.12 8.56
N VAL A 136 -0.28 -13.63 8.41
CA VAL A 136 0.58 -13.83 7.23
C VAL A 136 1.34 -15.17 7.31
N THR A 137 1.83 -15.57 8.49
CA THR A 137 2.58 -16.83 8.72
C THR A 137 1.69 -18.08 8.83
N ARG A 138 0.39 -17.98 8.50
CA ARG A 138 -0.52 -19.13 8.57
C ARG A 138 -0.26 -20.20 7.48
N GLY A 139 0.70 -19.97 6.57
CA GLY A 139 1.30 -20.95 5.65
C GLY A 139 2.79 -21.18 5.97
N ASP A 140 3.11 -22.38 6.45
CA ASP A 140 4.44 -22.94 6.76
C ASP A 140 5.40 -22.13 7.66
N LEU A 141 5.51 -22.63 8.90
CA LEU A 141 6.45 -22.25 9.94
C LEU A 141 7.90 -22.54 9.55
N GLU A 142 8.67 -21.51 9.19
CA GLU A 142 10.05 -21.41 9.68
C GLU A 142 10.15 -20.20 10.61
N SER A 143 10.43 -20.50 11.87
CA SER A 143 10.50 -19.57 12.98
C SER A 143 11.44 -18.39 12.70
N VAL A 144 10.90 -17.17 12.69
CA VAL A 144 11.71 -15.97 12.90
C VAL A 144 12.16 -15.99 14.35
N GLN A 145 13.44 -16.30 14.57
CA GLN A 145 14.04 -16.23 15.90
C GLN A 145 14.20 -14.77 16.28
N SER A 146 13.42 -14.33 17.28
CA SER A 146 13.64 -13.05 17.95
C SER A 146 15.04 -13.01 18.55
N SER A 147 15.92 -12.17 17.99
CA SER A 147 17.26 -11.92 18.52
C SER A 147 17.19 -10.95 19.70
N GLU A 148 16.85 -11.49 20.88
CA GLU A 148 16.92 -10.76 22.16
C GLU A 148 18.39 -10.60 22.60
N SER A 149 19.17 -9.72 21.97
CA SER A 149 20.43 -9.25 22.59
C SER A 149 21.07 -8.00 21.96
N ALA A 150 20.67 -7.57 20.75
CA ALA A 150 21.33 -6.45 20.05
C ALA A 150 20.45 -5.20 19.85
N ALA A 151 19.13 -5.32 20.03
CA ALA A 151 18.14 -4.30 19.68
C ALA A 151 18.32 -2.97 20.44
N GLY A 152 18.54 -3.01 21.77
CA GLY A 152 18.67 -1.80 22.59
C GLY A 152 19.83 -0.88 22.19
N SER A 153 21.02 -1.44 21.90
CA SER A 153 22.20 -0.64 21.52
C SER A 153 22.14 -0.09 20.09
N ARG A 154 21.30 -0.68 19.23
CA ARG A 154 21.11 -0.27 17.84
C ARG A 154 20.08 0.85 17.75
N VAL A 155 18.95 0.73 18.47
CA VAL A 155 17.91 1.77 18.56
C VAL A 155 18.49 3.07 19.10
N ASP A 156 19.25 3.04 20.20
CA ASP A 156 19.89 4.25 20.75
C ASP A 156 20.84 4.90 19.74
N ARG A 157 21.58 4.10 18.95
CA ARG A 157 22.53 4.60 17.95
C ARG A 157 21.82 5.19 16.72
N GLU A 158 20.73 4.56 16.27
CA GLU A 158 19.95 5.04 15.14
C GLU A 158 19.08 6.26 15.52
N GLN A 159 18.55 6.33 16.75
CA GLN A 159 17.99 7.56 17.32
C GLN A 159 19.00 8.71 17.21
N HIS A 160 20.25 8.52 17.65
CA HIS A 160 21.28 9.57 17.56
C HIS A 160 21.70 9.93 16.12
N ARG A 161 21.46 9.07 15.12
CA ARG A 161 21.80 9.33 13.70
C ARG A 161 20.66 10.04 12.96
N VAL A 162 19.42 9.81 13.36
CA VAL A 162 18.23 10.38 12.71
C VAL A 162 17.70 11.63 13.43
N SER A 163 17.95 11.75 14.73
CA SER A 163 17.59 12.93 15.51
C SER A 163 18.48 14.10 15.11
N GLY A 164 17.99 14.88 14.15
CA GLY A 164 18.16 16.33 14.19
C GLY A 164 17.49 16.89 15.47
N PRO A 165 16.80 18.03 15.42
CA PRO A 165 16.12 18.57 16.60
C PRO A 165 14.88 17.78 17.05
N PHE A 166 14.55 16.64 16.41
CA PHE A 166 13.30 15.92 16.62
C PHE A 166 13.46 14.68 17.52
N GLU A 167 12.52 14.53 18.45
CA GLU A 167 12.36 13.36 19.31
C GLU A 167 11.45 12.34 18.63
N TRP A 168 11.78 11.05 18.75
CA TRP A 168 10.94 9.98 18.19
C TRP A 168 9.83 9.60 19.19
N PRO A 169 8.58 9.42 18.72
CA PRO A 169 7.51 8.94 19.57
C PRO A 169 7.76 7.49 20.02
N SER A 170 7.23 7.12 21.18
CA SER A 170 7.45 5.79 21.78
C SER A 170 7.09 4.63 20.85
N GLU A 171 6.03 4.78 20.04
CA GLU A 171 5.62 3.77 19.06
C GLU A 171 6.63 3.58 17.93
N LEU A 172 7.28 4.66 17.47
CA LEU A 172 8.34 4.55 16.46
C LEU A 172 9.59 3.88 17.04
N VAL A 173 9.91 4.18 18.29
CA VAL A 173 10.99 3.50 19.02
C VAL A 173 10.69 2.01 19.16
N GLU A 174 9.47 1.66 19.57
CA GLU A 174 8.98 0.27 19.65
C GLU A 174 9.10 -0.43 18.29
N LEU A 175 8.56 0.17 17.22
CA LEU A 175 8.65 -0.37 15.86
C LEU A 175 10.10 -0.61 15.43
N SER A 176 11.00 0.34 15.70
CA SER A 176 12.42 0.25 15.32
C SER A 176 13.19 -0.85 16.07
N SER A 177 12.66 -1.30 17.21
CA SER A 177 13.26 -2.36 18.02
C SER A 177 12.91 -3.76 17.55
N VAL A 178 11.89 -3.90 16.70
CA VAL A 178 11.44 -5.18 16.15
C VAL A 178 12.31 -5.54 14.95
N ASP A 179 12.77 -6.79 14.91
CA ASP A 179 13.46 -7.33 13.74
C ASP A 179 12.41 -7.69 12.69
N THR A 180 12.08 -6.73 11.84
CA THR A 180 10.99 -6.88 10.89
C THR A 180 11.42 -7.80 9.75
N PRO A 181 10.71 -8.92 9.49
CA PRO A 181 11.03 -9.77 8.35
C PRO A 181 10.80 -8.99 7.04
N ILE A 182 11.60 -9.28 6.01
CA ILE A 182 11.46 -8.70 4.67
C ILE A 182 10.21 -9.29 3.99
N VAL A 183 9.03 -8.83 4.39
CA VAL A 183 7.74 -9.20 3.83
C VAL A 183 7.01 -7.92 3.46
N ARG A 184 6.47 -7.86 2.23
CA ARG A 184 5.55 -6.78 1.82
C ARG A 184 4.28 -6.89 2.67
N LEU A 185 4.22 -6.09 3.72
CA LEU A 185 3.07 -6.04 4.62
C LEU A 185 2.14 -4.88 4.27
N THR A 186 2.64 -3.81 3.70
CA THR A 186 1.86 -2.64 3.32
C THR A 186 1.72 -2.56 1.80
N PRO A 187 0.70 -1.87 1.27
CA PRO A 187 0.59 -1.65 -0.16
C PRO A 187 1.82 -0.96 -0.77
N TRP A 188 2.44 -0.07 0.01
CA TRP A 188 3.60 0.71 -0.41
C TRP A 188 4.92 -0.03 -0.30
N GLY A 189 4.96 -1.22 0.31
CA GLY A 189 6.20 -1.97 0.45
C GLY A 189 6.37 -2.72 1.77
N PRO A 190 7.57 -3.29 2.00
CA PRO A 190 7.92 -3.90 3.27
C PRO A 190 8.06 -2.84 4.37
N LEU A 191 7.69 -3.21 5.59
CA LEU A 191 8.06 -2.43 6.77
C LEU A 191 9.58 -2.44 6.91
N TYR A 192 10.15 -1.30 7.25
CA TYR A 192 11.58 -1.12 7.39
C TYR A 192 12.08 -1.58 8.76
N SER A 193 13.28 -2.19 8.77
CA SER A 193 14.13 -2.24 9.96
C SER A 193 14.68 -0.85 10.30
N ALA A 194 15.18 -0.65 11.52
CA ALA A 194 15.76 0.64 11.93
C ALA A 194 16.81 1.17 10.93
N ASP A 195 17.72 0.32 10.45
CA ASP A 195 18.75 0.74 9.49
C ASP A 195 18.15 1.16 8.14
N GLN A 196 17.07 0.51 7.70
CA GLN A 196 16.36 0.86 6.47
C GLN A 196 15.62 2.20 6.63
N MET A 197 15.00 2.47 7.78
CA MET A 197 14.38 3.77 8.07
C MET A 197 15.41 4.90 7.96
N VAL A 198 16.60 4.71 8.53
CA VAL A 198 17.70 5.68 8.51
C VAL A 198 18.23 5.89 7.10
N ALA A 199 18.47 4.81 6.37
CA ALA A 199 18.97 4.86 4.99
C ALA A 199 17.97 5.58 4.07
N ALA A 200 16.69 5.18 4.11
CA ALA A 200 15.64 5.80 3.32
C ALA A 200 15.48 7.30 3.63
N ARG A 201 15.45 7.67 4.91
CA ARG A 201 15.36 9.09 5.31
C ARG A 201 16.55 9.90 4.82
N THR A 202 17.76 9.36 4.93
CA THR A 202 18.98 10.05 4.46
C THR A 202 18.89 10.34 2.96
N LEU A 203 18.51 9.33 2.16
CA LEU A 203 18.34 9.47 0.73
C LEU A 203 17.26 10.51 0.37
N LEU A 204 16.12 10.51 1.04
CA LEU A 204 15.03 11.44 0.76
C LEU A 204 15.37 12.89 1.13
N ILE A 205 16.10 13.11 2.23
CA ILE A 205 16.61 14.44 2.61
C ILE A 205 17.66 14.92 1.60
N GLU A 206 18.59 14.06 1.19
CA GLU A 206 19.58 14.40 0.17
C GLU A 206 18.92 14.72 -1.17
N HIS A 207 17.92 13.94 -1.57
CA HIS A 207 17.13 14.19 -2.77
C HIS A 207 16.45 15.57 -2.70
N ARG A 208 15.75 15.89 -1.60
CA ARG A 208 15.15 17.23 -1.41
C ARG A 208 16.18 18.34 -1.49
N ARG A 209 17.33 18.20 -0.83
CA ARG A 209 18.40 19.21 -0.85
C ARG A 209 18.96 19.40 -2.26
N ALA A 210 19.13 18.33 -3.02
CA ALA A 210 19.55 18.39 -4.41
C ALA A 210 18.50 19.08 -5.29
N SER A 211 17.21 18.74 -5.14
CA SER A 211 16.11 19.42 -5.85
C SER A 211 16.09 20.92 -5.55
N LEU A 212 16.19 21.32 -4.28
CA LEU A 212 16.24 22.74 -3.88
C LEU A 212 17.47 23.48 -4.43
N ALA A 213 18.60 22.79 -4.62
CA ALA A 213 19.81 23.39 -5.17
C ALA A 213 19.78 23.55 -6.70
N LEU A 214 19.00 22.72 -7.40
CA LEU A 214 18.86 22.71 -8.86
C LEU A 214 17.72 23.60 -9.37
N ASN A 215 16.69 23.82 -8.55
CA ASN A 215 15.52 24.60 -8.96
C ASN A 215 15.79 26.11 -8.82
N GLU A 216 15.54 26.87 -9.91
CA GLU A 216 15.50 28.33 -9.88
C GLU A 216 14.30 28.80 -9.03
N PRO A 217 14.36 29.99 -8.39
CA PRO A 217 13.38 30.46 -7.39
C PRO A 217 11.90 30.56 -7.81
N ASP A 218 11.57 30.27 -9.08
CA ASP A 218 10.22 30.34 -9.66
C ASP A 218 9.59 28.94 -9.93
N ASP A 219 10.14 27.86 -9.37
CA ASP A 219 9.51 26.54 -9.49
C ASP A 219 8.31 26.42 -8.52
N ASP A 220 7.10 26.63 -9.06
CA ASP A 220 5.82 26.65 -8.33
C ASP A 220 5.60 25.41 -7.42
N GLN A 221 6.24 24.27 -7.72
CA GLN A 221 6.17 23.05 -6.89
C GLN A 221 6.72 23.25 -5.47
N PHE A 222 7.64 24.19 -5.25
CA PHE A 222 8.24 24.45 -3.93
C PHE A 222 7.70 25.71 -3.25
N GLN A 223 6.96 26.57 -3.95
CA GLN A 223 6.41 27.82 -3.39
C GLN A 223 5.32 27.58 -2.31
N GLY A 224 4.80 26.36 -2.19
CA GLY A 224 3.86 25.95 -1.13
C GLY A 224 4.44 25.04 -0.04
N ALA A 225 5.72 24.66 -0.15
CA ALA A 225 6.32 23.69 0.76
C ALA A 225 6.39 24.25 2.20
N VAL A 226 5.84 23.48 3.13
CA VAL A 226 5.72 23.90 4.53
C VAL A 226 7.02 23.60 5.28
N SER A 227 7.33 24.43 6.28
CA SER A 227 8.53 24.30 7.12
C SER A 227 8.40 23.17 8.14
N ASP A 228 9.55 22.62 8.55
CA ASP A 228 9.72 21.71 9.68
C ASP A 228 9.24 22.27 11.04
N THR A 229 8.96 23.58 11.10
CA THR A 229 8.45 24.27 12.30
C THR A 229 6.93 24.22 12.45
N GLU A 230 6.21 23.83 11.40
CA GLU A 230 4.76 23.73 11.43
C GLU A 230 4.31 22.45 12.14
N PRO A 231 3.10 22.44 12.75
CA PRO A 231 2.67 21.32 13.56
C PRO A 231 2.61 20.01 12.77
N ALA A 232 2.91 18.89 13.43
CA ALA A 232 2.73 17.56 12.87
C ALA A 232 1.30 17.36 12.34
N GLY A 233 1.17 16.60 11.24
CA GLY A 233 -0.08 16.40 10.52
C GLY A 233 -0.48 17.57 9.60
N THR A 234 0.31 18.63 9.51
CA THR A 234 0.15 19.69 8.50
C THR A 234 0.78 19.26 7.18
N GLN A 235 0.03 19.30 6.08
CA GLN A 235 0.56 18.92 4.76
C GLN A 235 1.83 19.72 4.40
N ALA A 236 2.86 19.03 3.92
CA ALA A 236 4.20 19.58 3.71
C ALA A 236 4.57 19.87 2.26
N PHE A 237 3.98 19.16 1.30
CA PHE A 237 4.26 19.17 -0.16
C PHE A 237 5.70 18.79 -0.54
N ALA A 238 6.58 18.53 0.43
CA ALA A 238 7.96 18.10 0.23
C ALA A 238 8.42 17.24 1.41
N PHE A 239 9.44 16.41 1.21
CA PHE A 239 9.94 15.54 2.27
C PHE A 239 10.60 16.34 3.40
N LEU A 240 10.06 16.29 4.62
CA LEU A 240 10.58 17.07 5.75
C LEU A 240 11.68 16.37 6.53
N ASP A 241 12.56 17.13 7.20
CA ASP A 241 13.51 16.52 8.13
C ASP A 241 12.73 15.84 9.28
N GLY A 242 11.57 16.38 9.66
CA GLY A 242 10.64 15.75 10.60
C GLY A 242 9.90 14.52 10.10
N PHE A 243 10.13 14.02 8.87
CA PHE A 243 9.52 12.77 8.39
C PHE A 243 10.48 11.58 8.54
N VAL A 244 9.95 10.46 9.05
CA VAL A 244 10.67 9.19 9.19
C VAL A 244 9.97 8.10 8.38
N PRO A 245 10.55 7.60 7.28
CA PRO A 245 9.97 6.50 6.50
C PRO A 245 9.97 5.20 7.29
N ILE A 246 8.84 4.51 7.30
CA ILE A 246 8.64 3.23 7.99
C ILE A 246 8.28 2.08 7.04
N ALA A 247 7.91 2.38 5.79
CA ALA A 247 7.71 1.42 4.70
C ALA A 247 7.84 2.13 3.33
N GLY A 248 8.12 1.40 2.25
CA GLY A 248 8.14 1.97 0.90
C GLY A 248 8.96 1.19 -0.14
N ASP A 249 8.69 1.43 -1.42
CA ASP A 249 9.36 0.83 -2.60
C ASP A 249 9.87 1.91 -3.59
N ASP A 250 10.74 2.80 -3.11
CA ASP A 250 11.39 3.89 -3.86
C ASP A 250 10.50 5.09 -4.27
N GLU A 251 9.24 4.88 -4.69
CA GLU A 251 8.36 5.96 -5.18
C GLU A 251 7.44 6.54 -4.11
N ASP A 252 6.88 5.67 -3.28
CA ASP A 252 5.92 6.01 -2.23
C ASP A 252 6.39 5.45 -0.90
N TYR A 253 6.23 6.25 0.16
CA TYR A 253 6.68 5.90 1.49
C TYR A 253 5.59 6.15 2.52
N LEU A 254 5.36 5.18 3.40
CA LEU A 254 4.69 5.47 4.67
C LEU A 254 5.68 6.20 5.57
N VAL A 255 5.29 7.36 6.08
CA VAL A 255 6.13 8.20 6.92
C VAL A 255 5.44 8.50 8.24
N VAL A 256 6.23 8.50 9.31
CA VAL A 256 5.85 9.05 10.62
C VAL A 256 6.28 10.50 10.67
N ASP A 257 5.36 11.38 11.04
CA ASP A 257 5.63 12.80 11.25
C ASP A 257 6.04 13.05 12.70
N VAL A 258 7.32 13.34 12.92
CA VAL A 258 7.92 13.59 14.24
C VAL A 258 8.08 15.08 14.55
N ARG A 259 7.45 15.98 13.77
CA ARG A 259 7.37 17.41 14.13
C ARG A 259 6.58 17.60 15.43
N ALA A 260 6.74 18.74 16.08
CA ALA A 260 5.98 19.05 17.28
C ALA A 260 4.48 19.25 16.96
N GLY A 261 3.59 19.04 17.92
CA GLY A 261 2.15 19.30 17.78
C GLY A 261 1.27 18.16 18.29
N ASP A 262 -0.05 18.35 18.26
CA ASP A 262 -1.02 17.38 18.81
C ASP A 262 -1.03 16.05 18.04
N LEU A 263 -0.59 16.06 16.78
CA LEU A 263 -0.46 14.87 15.93
C LEU A 263 0.99 14.38 15.82
N HIS A 264 1.85 14.71 16.79
CA HIS A 264 3.22 14.18 16.85
C HIS A 264 3.20 12.64 16.86
N GLY A 265 3.84 12.03 15.87
CA GLY A 265 3.85 10.58 15.65
C GLY A 265 2.72 10.05 14.76
N CYS A 266 1.94 10.93 14.13
CA CYS A 266 0.95 10.51 13.14
C CYS A 266 1.61 9.91 11.90
N VAL A 267 0.86 9.09 11.17
CA VAL A 267 1.32 8.44 9.94
C VAL A 267 0.63 9.07 8.74
N THR A 268 1.39 9.33 7.69
CA THR A 268 0.88 9.73 6.38
C THR A 268 1.66 9.02 5.26
N VAL A 269 1.27 9.24 4.02
CA VAL A 269 1.99 8.72 2.85
C VAL A 269 2.69 9.88 2.15
N TYR A 270 3.97 9.71 1.88
CA TYR A 270 4.77 10.60 1.07
C TYR A 270 4.97 10.01 -0.33
N HIS A 271 4.54 10.75 -1.33
CA HIS A 271 4.73 10.45 -2.74
C HIS A 271 5.82 11.36 -3.32
N ARG A 272 6.30 11.05 -4.53
CA ARG A 272 7.22 11.92 -5.26
C ARG A 272 6.69 13.35 -5.42
N GLU A 273 5.39 13.49 -5.59
CA GLU A 273 4.69 14.77 -5.79
C GLU A 273 4.36 15.51 -4.47
N GLY A 274 4.67 14.91 -3.31
CA GLY A 274 4.40 15.47 -1.99
C GLY A 274 3.70 14.48 -1.05
N ASP A 275 3.50 14.90 0.20
CA ASP A 275 2.71 14.13 1.16
C ASP A 275 1.20 14.24 0.89
N SER A 276 0.50 13.17 1.27
CA SER A 276 -0.96 13.13 1.34
C SER A 276 -1.50 14.29 2.19
N PRO A 277 -2.72 14.78 1.94
CA PRO A 277 -3.29 15.87 2.72
C PRO A 277 -3.46 15.50 4.21
N GLY A 278 -2.49 15.93 5.02
CA GLY A 278 -2.47 15.78 6.46
C GLY A 278 -2.25 14.35 6.97
N ALA A 279 -2.57 14.15 8.24
CA ALA A 279 -2.42 12.85 8.91
C ALA A 279 -3.45 11.83 8.40
N LEU A 280 -3.01 10.64 8.01
CA LEU A 280 -3.90 9.54 7.69
C LEU A 280 -4.31 8.80 8.97
N TRP A 281 -3.35 8.45 9.81
CA TRP A 281 -3.58 7.79 11.11
C TRP A 281 -2.99 8.62 12.24
N VAL A 282 -3.63 8.61 13.41
CA VAL A 282 -3.15 9.31 14.60
C VAL A 282 -1.83 8.73 15.14
N SER A 283 -1.51 7.46 14.86
CA SER A 283 -0.27 6.81 15.30
C SER A 283 0.07 5.56 14.48
N VAL A 284 1.24 4.97 14.72
CA VAL A 284 1.72 3.74 14.06
C VAL A 284 0.84 2.55 14.42
N SER A 285 0.50 2.39 15.71
CA SER A 285 -0.34 1.29 16.19
C SER A 285 -1.77 1.37 15.64
N ALA A 286 -2.30 2.57 15.42
CA ALA A 286 -3.60 2.75 14.76
C ALA A 286 -3.54 2.29 13.29
N MET A 287 -2.50 2.68 12.55
CA MET A 287 -2.28 2.22 11.17
C MET A 287 -2.13 0.69 11.08
N LEU A 288 -1.35 0.09 11.99
CA LEU A 288 -1.18 -1.37 12.03
C LEU A 288 -2.46 -2.12 12.40
N SER A 289 -3.32 -1.52 13.23
CA SER A 289 -4.64 -2.09 13.56
C SER A 289 -5.53 -2.13 12.33
N ASP A 290 -5.61 -1.03 11.56
CA ASP A 290 -6.38 -0.99 10.30
C ASP A 290 -5.81 -1.96 9.26
N LEU A 291 -4.48 -2.09 9.21
CA LEU A 291 -3.79 -3.04 8.35
C LEU A 291 -4.18 -4.48 8.70
N ALA A 292 -4.15 -4.82 9.99
CA ALA A 292 -4.54 -6.14 10.49
C ALA A 292 -6.01 -6.44 10.21
N ASP A 293 -6.92 -5.48 10.46
CA ASP A 293 -8.35 -5.60 10.18
C ASP A 293 -8.60 -5.83 8.69
N SER A 294 -7.91 -5.09 7.83
CA SER A 294 -7.99 -5.25 6.38
C SER A 294 -7.56 -6.65 5.94
N ILE A 295 -6.40 -7.14 6.39
CA ILE A 295 -5.88 -8.47 6.06
C ILE A 295 -6.80 -9.58 6.59
N GLU A 296 -7.30 -9.44 7.82
CA GLU A 296 -8.16 -10.45 8.46
C GLU A 296 -9.53 -10.55 7.79
N LEU A 297 -10.12 -9.42 7.42
CA LEU A 297 -11.48 -9.35 6.90
C LEU A 297 -11.53 -9.35 5.35
N GLY A 298 -10.39 -9.23 4.68
CA GLY A 298 -10.34 -8.94 3.25
C GLY A 298 -10.97 -7.59 2.91
N ALA A 299 -10.94 -6.64 3.85
CA ALA A 299 -11.54 -5.32 3.71
C ALA A 299 -10.57 -4.31 3.08
N VAL A 300 -11.09 -3.24 2.51
CA VAL A 300 -10.29 -2.19 1.88
C VAL A 300 -9.42 -1.48 2.91
N PHE A 301 -8.11 -1.48 2.70
CA PHE A 301 -7.15 -0.64 3.40
C PHE A 301 -6.92 0.66 2.65
N HIS A 302 -6.82 1.76 3.39
CA HIS A 302 -6.55 3.09 2.87
C HIS A 302 -7.28 3.44 1.55
N SER A 303 -8.62 3.44 1.60
CA SER A 303 -9.54 3.83 0.50
C SER A 303 -9.59 2.92 -0.73
N VAL A 304 -8.46 2.36 -1.16
CA VAL A 304 -8.30 1.72 -2.46
C VAL A 304 -7.74 0.30 -2.37
N TRP A 305 -6.87 0.01 -1.41
CA TRP A 305 -6.07 -1.21 -1.41
C TRP A 305 -6.85 -2.40 -0.88
N VAL A 306 -6.90 -3.50 -1.62
CA VAL A 306 -7.53 -4.74 -1.15
C VAL A 306 -6.45 -5.80 -0.93
N PRO A 307 -6.36 -6.41 0.26
CA PRO A 307 -5.38 -7.46 0.50
C PRO A 307 -5.85 -8.81 -0.05
N ALA A 308 -4.93 -9.55 -0.63
CA ALA A 308 -5.06 -10.96 -0.96
C ALA A 308 -3.89 -11.72 -0.34
N ILE A 309 -4.18 -12.75 0.48
CA ILE A 309 -3.13 -13.61 1.04
C ILE A 309 -2.80 -14.70 0.02
N THR A 310 -1.57 -14.70 -0.47
CA THR A 310 -1.01 -15.76 -1.32
C THR A 310 -0.77 -17.02 -0.48
N GLY A 311 -0.76 -18.19 -1.10
CA GLY A 311 -0.59 -19.46 -0.39
C GLY A 311 0.84 -19.76 0.05
N ASP A 312 1.81 -18.94 -0.35
CA ASP A 312 3.14 -18.89 0.29
C ASP A 312 3.17 -17.93 1.50
N GLY A 313 2.00 -17.46 1.97
CA GLY A 313 1.86 -16.65 3.17
C GLY A 313 2.37 -15.23 2.98
N ARG A 314 2.18 -14.62 1.80
CA ARG A 314 2.50 -13.21 1.55
C ARG A 314 1.22 -12.42 1.34
N VAL A 315 1.28 -11.11 1.60
CA VAL A 315 0.18 -10.20 1.27
C VAL A 315 0.46 -9.60 -0.10
N GLN A 316 -0.40 -9.91 -1.05
CA GLN A 316 -0.52 -9.16 -2.28
C GLN A 316 -1.53 -8.04 -2.06
N TRP A 317 -1.19 -6.85 -2.53
CA TRP A 317 -2.08 -5.70 -2.49
C TRP A 317 -2.51 -5.38 -3.90
N ASP A 318 -3.80 -5.51 -4.15
CA ASP A 318 -4.37 -5.04 -5.40
C ASP A 318 -4.74 -3.56 -5.18
N ALA A 319 -4.01 -2.68 -5.87
CA ALA A 319 -4.51 -1.34 -6.15
C ALA A 319 -5.63 -1.46 -7.18
N PRO A 320 -6.67 -0.61 -7.13
CA PRO A 320 -7.61 -0.46 -8.21
C PRO A 320 -6.94 0.03 -9.50
#